data_AF-A0A1A9RXB7-F1
#
_entry.id   AF-A0A1A9RXB7-F1
#
_cell.length_a   1.000
_cell.length_b   1.000
_cell.length_c   1.000
_cell.angle_alpha   90.00
_cell.angle_beta   90.00
_cell.angle_gamma   90.00
#
_symmetry.space_group_name_H-M   'P 1'
#
loop_
_entity.id
_entity.type
_entity.pdbx_description
1 polymer ?
#
loop_
_entity_poly.entity_id
_entity_poly.type
_entity_poly.pdbx_seq_one_letter_code
_entity_poly.pdbx_strand_id
1 'polypeptide(L)' 'MTRTELIRLGERILAAEDDEALLEDLMAQFDRHVPHPEGSSLFFYPAGWNARSGSLADYAPTAEEVVDACLAYRPVCL' A
#
# COMPACT_ATOMS: atom_id res chain seq x y z
N MET A 1 11.09 -10.17 4.70
CA MET A 1 9.78 -10.57 4.14
C MET A 1 9.94 -10.77 2.65
N THR A 2 9.33 -11.81 2.09
CA THR A 2 9.33 -12.13 0.65
C THR A 2 8.17 -11.42 -0.06
N ARG A 3 8.20 -11.33 -1.40
CA ARG A 3 7.08 -10.78 -2.20
C ARG A 3 5.75 -11.44 -1.84
N THR A 4 5.73 -12.77 -1.74
CA THR A 4 4.51 -13.53 -1.40
C THR A 4 3.98 -13.21 -0.01
N GLU A 5 4.87 -13.00 0.98
CA GLU A 5 4.46 -12.59 2.32
C GLU A 5 3.92 -11.16 2.35
N LEU A 6 4.52 -10.25 1.57
CA LEU A 6 4.02 -8.88 1.39
C LEU A 6 2.64 -8.85 0.75
N ILE A 7 2.38 -9.70 -0.25
CA ILE A 7 1.07 -9.81 -0.90
C ILE A 7 0.02 -10.27 0.11
N ARG A 8 0.31 -11.32 0.87
CA ARG A 8 -0.59 -11.79 1.94
C ARG A 8 -0.84 -10.73 3.00
N LEU A 9 0.17 -9.91 3.31
CA LEU A 9 0.00 -8.80 4.23
C LEU A 9 -0.91 -7.72 3.64
N GLY A 10 -0.74 -7.38 2.36
CA GLY A 10 -1.61 -6.46 1.63
C GLY A 10 -3.06 -6.93 1.52
N GLU A 11 -3.28 -8.22 1.27
CA GLU A 11 -4.62 -8.83 1.30
C GLU A 11 -5.28 -8.69 2.67
N ARG A 12 -4.50 -8.88 3.75
CA ARG A 12 -4.99 -8.68 5.12
C ARG A 12 -5.29 -7.21 5.42
N ILE A 13 -4.51 -6.27 4.89
CA ILE A 13 -4.77 -4.83 5.02
C ILE A 13 -6.11 -4.49 4.36
N LEU A 14 -6.34 -4.95 3.13
CA LEU A 14 -7.61 -4.73 2.41
C LEU A 14 -8.81 -5.39 3.11
N ALA A 15 -8.59 -6.50 3.80
CA ALA A 15 -9.65 -7.19 4.56
C ALA A 15 -9.87 -6.61 5.97
N ALA A 16 -8.94 -5.81 6.50
CA ALA A 16 -8.99 -5.24 7.84
C ALA A 16 -9.59 -3.81 7.86
N GLU A 17 -10.27 -3.39 6.79
CA GLU A 17 -10.87 -2.04 6.66
C GLU A 17 -11.78 -1.67 7.84
N ASP A 18 -12.45 -2.66 8.45
CA ASP A 18 -13.37 -2.45 9.58
C ASP A 18 -12.69 -2.41 10.97
N ASP A 19 -11.39 -2.71 11.07
CA ASP A 19 -10.62 -2.74 12.33
C ASP A 19 -9.43 -1.77 12.24
N GLU A 20 -9.65 -0.52 12.64
CA GLU A 20 -8.65 0.55 12.56
C GLU A 20 -7.34 0.22 13.29
N ALA A 21 -7.41 -0.45 14.45
CA ALA A 21 -6.22 -0.77 15.24
C ALA A 21 -5.40 -1.89 14.59
N LEU A 22 -6.07 -2.92 14.08
CA LEU A 22 -5.42 -3.97 13.30
C LEU A 22 -4.86 -3.41 11.99
N LEU A 23 -5.61 -2.53 11.32
CA LEU A 23 -5.21 -1.90 10.08
C LEU A 23 -3.93 -1.09 10.25
N GLU A 24 -3.84 -0.24 11.28
CA GLU A 24 -2.65 0.55 11.57
C GLU A 24 -1.41 -0.33 11.80
N ASP A 25 -1.55 -1.42 12.59
CA ASP A 25 -0.45 -2.36 12.84
C ASP A 25 0.01 -3.08 11.56
N LEU A 26 -0.93 -3.51 10.72
CA LEU A 26 -0.63 -4.19 9.44
C LEU A 26 0.03 -3.22 8.44
N MET A 27 -0.46 -1.98 8.36
CA MET A 27 0.11 -0.94 7.52
C MET A 27 1.54 -0.60 7.95
N ALA A 28 1.78 -0.38 9.24
CA ALA A 28 3.11 -0.11 9.78
C ALA A 28 4.07 -1.29 9.58
N GLN A 29 3.57 -2.52 9.68
CA GLN A 29 4.34 -3.73 9.36
C GLN A 29 4.73 -3.76 7.88
N PHE A 30 3.81 -3.42 6.98
CA PHE A 30 4.04 -3.41 5.54
C PHE A 30 5.11 -2.37 5.16
N ASP A 31 4.97 -1.14 5.64
CA ASP A 31 5.88 -0.03 5.33
C ASP A 31 7.32 -0.30 5.76
N ARG A 32 7.52 -1.02 6.88
CA ARG A 32 8.85 -1.43 7.34
C ARG A 32 9.55 -2.41 6.37
N HIS A 33 8.79 -3.11 5.54
CA HIS A 33 9.28 -4.16 4.66
C HIS A 33 9.36 -3.76 3.19
N VAL A 34 8.95 -2.54 2.85
CA VAL A 34 9.06 -1.99 1.50
C VAL A 34 9.99 -0.77 1.47
N PRO A 35 10.66 -0.47 0.35
CA PRO A 35 11.49 0.73 0.23
C PRO A 35 10.65 2.01 0.04
N HIS A 36 9.34 1.89 -0.21
CA HIS A 36 8.44 3.02 -0.36
C HIS A 36 8.09 3.61 1.03
N PRO A 37 8.25 4.93 1.24
CA PRO A 37 8.06 5.55 2.57
C PRO A 37 6.61 5.47 3.09
N GLU A 38 5.63 5.40 2.18
CA GLU A 38 4.19 5.25 2.48
C GLU A 38 3.57 4.20 1.55
N GLY A 39 4.10 2.97 1.57
CA GLY A 39 3.67 1.92 0.66
C GLY A 39 2.26 1.42 0.97
N SER A 40 1.90 1.38 2.24
CA SER A 40 0.58 1.00 2.73
C SER A 40 -0.52 1.98 2.28
N SER A 41 -0.19 3.26 2.07
CA SER A 41 -1.15 4.24 1.55
C SER A 41 -1.59 3.93 0.12
N LEU A 42 -0.78 3.21 -0.65
CA LEU A 42 -1.11 2.80 -2.02
C LEU A 42 -2.24 1.76 -2.09
N PHE A 43 -2.63 1.13 -0.99
CA PHE A 43 -3.83 0.29 -0.95
C PHE A 43 -5.12 1.10 -1.05
N PHE A 44 -5.09 2.38 -0.64
CA PHE A 44 -6.27 3.24 -0.54
C PHE A 44 -6.22 4.44 -1.50
N TYR A 45 -5.02 4.92 -1.82
CA TYR A 45 -4.80 6.11 -2.64
C TYR A 45 -3.78 5.86 -3.74
N PRO A 46 -4.08 6.19 -5.00
CA PRO A 46 -3.11 6.06 -6.07
C PRO A 46 -1.90 6.97 -5.84
N ALA A 47 -0.73 6.52 -6.34
CA ALA A 47 0.47 7.33 -6.31
C ALA A 47 0.24 8.69 -7.01
N GLY A 48 0.48 9.79 -6.29
CA GLY A 48 0.25 11.14 -6.82
C GLY A 48 -1.22 11.55 -6.89
N TRP A 49 -2.12 10.85 -6.18
CA TRP A 49 -3.52 11.23 -6.09
C TRP A 49 -3.68 12.65 -5.54
N ASN A 50 -4.64 13.37 -6.12
CA ASN A 50 -5.02 14.70 -5.70
C ASN A 50 -6.54 14.77 -5.64
N ALA A 51 -7.07 15.11 -4.46
CA ALA A 51 -8.51 15.31 -4.21
C ALA A 51 -9.21 16.26 -5.19
N ARG A 52 -8.44 17.16 -5.85
CA ARG A 52 -8.98 18.13 -6.82
C ARG A 52 -9.13 17.59 -8.23
N SER A 53 -8.51 16.46 -8.58
CA SER A 53 -8.46 15.94 -9.95
C SER A 53 -8.68 14.43 -10.09
N GLY A 54 -8.61 13.66 -9.00
CA GLY A 54 -8.72 12.20 -9.03
C GLY A 54 -10.00 11.70 -8.37
N SER A 55 -10.80 10.91 -9.09
CA SER A 55 -11.84 10.07 -8.48
C SER A 55 -11.20 8.83 -7.86
N LEU A 56 -11.56 8.51 -6.62
CA LEU A 56 -11.20 7.23 -5.97
C LEU A 56 -12.21 6.13 -6.27
N ALA A 57 -13.35 6.45 -6.91
CA ALA A 57 -14.48 5.52 -7.06
C ALA A 57 -14.13 4.24 -7.83
N ASP A 58 -13.15 4.32 -8.73
CA ASP A 58 -12.69 3.18 -9.54
C ASP A 58 -11.30 2.67 -9.10
N TYR A 59 -10.77 3.19 -7.98
CA TYR A 59 -9.47 2.80 -7.48
C TYR A 59 -9.58 1.55 -6.61
N ALA A 60 -9.38 0.38 -7.22
CA ALA A 60 -9.36 -0.90 -6.55
C ALA A 60 -8.05 -1.64 -6.90
N PRO A 61 -6.90 -1.21 -6.34
CA PRO A 61 -5.63 -1.86 -6.63
C PRO A 61 -5.61 -3.25 -6.01
N THR A 62 -5.01 -4.21 -6.69
CA THR A 62 -4.73 -5.52 -6.11
C THR A 62 -3.51 -5.45 -5.19
N ALA A 63 -3.46 -6.33 -4.18
CA ALA A 63 -2.32 -6.36 -3.29
C ALA A 63 -0.99 -6.63 -4.01
N GLU A 64 -1.03 -7.38 -5.12
CA GLU A 64 0.13 -7.60 -5.97
C GLU A 64 0.63 -6.30 -6.64
N GLU A 65 -0.26 -5.51 -7.21
CA GLU A 65 0.09 -4.24 -7.87
C GLU A 65 0.72 -3.26 -6.89
N VAL A 66 0.18 -3.17 -5.68
CA VAL A 66 0.73 -2.31 -4.63
C VAL A 66 2.12 -2.79 -4.21
N VAL A 67 2.28 -4.09 -3.96
CA VAL A 67 3.57 -4.67 -3.56
C VAL A 67 4.62 -4.46 -4.65
N ASP A 68 4.26 -4.69 -5.91
CA ASP A 68 5.17 -4.48 -7.04
C ASP A 68 5.55 -3.00 -7.19
N ALA A 69 4.59 -2.08 -7.06
CA ALA A 69 4.86 -0.64 -7.06
C ALA A 69 5.79 -0.24 -5.91
N CYS A 70 5.56 -0.79 -4.72
CA CYS A 70 6.39 -0.55 -3.54
C CYS A 70 7.81 -1.09 -3.71
N LEU A 71 7.98 -2.30 -4.26
CA LEU A 71 9.29 -2.90 -4.49
C LEU A 71 10.04 -2.26 -5.66
N ALA A 72 9.32 -1.76 -6.67
CA ALA A 72 9.89 -1.03 -7.79
C ALA A 72 10.24 0.43 -7.43
N TYR A 73 9.76 0.93 -6.29
CA TYR A 73 10.04 2.28 -5.84
C TYR A 73 11.54 2.51 -5.68
N ARG A 74 12.05 3.47 -6.46
CA ARG A 74 13.43 3.95 -6.35
C ARG A 74 13.36 5.37 -5.80
N PRO A 75 13.88 5.60 -4.57
CA PRO A 75 14.06 6.96 -4.08
C PRO A 75 14.87 7.74 -5.12
N VAL A 76 14.37 8.88 -5.56
CA VAL A 76 15.18 9.82 -6.34
C VAL A 76 16.19 10.40 -5.36
N CYS A 77 17.43 9.93 -5.42
CA CYS A 77 18.53 10.58 -4.71
C CYS A 77 18.75 11.95 -5.37
N LEU A 78 18.33 13.00 -4.67
CA LEU A 78 18.65 14.40 -4.98
C LEU A 78 20.01 14.79 -4.42
#